data_AF-A0AAW9KPE1-F1
#
_entry.id   AF-A0AAW9KPE1-F1
#
_cell.length_a   1.000
_cell.length_b   1.000
_cell.length_c   1.000
_cell.angle_alpha   90.00
_cell.angle_beta   90.00
_cell.angle_gamma   90.00
#
_symmetry.space_group_name_H-M   'P 1'
#
loop_
_entity.id
_entity.type
_entity.pdbx_description
1 polymer ?
#
loop_
_entity_poly.entity_id
_entity_poly.type
_entity_poly.pdbx_seq_one_letter_code
_entity_poly.pdbx_strand_id
1 'polypeptide(L)'
;AAGKEYDIQISNDATNWETVSSITDGAEGKKVITLDKPVSSRYVRLFIKKHSPAVWNCVSLYEFEIYKETPPKDINDIAQDFTTQPTVSEDGKSIILPDAPKGCTLKLYGTDRAEVLDLNGNITTPLEDVSV
;
A
#
# COMPACT_ATOMS: atom_id res chain seq x y z
N ALA A 1 -7.73 -15.13 13.68
CA ALA A 1 -6.83 -14.85 14.82
C ALA A 1 -5.44 -14.52 14.26
N ALA A 2 -4.75 -13.52 14.78
CA ALA A 2 -3.51 -13.01 14.19
C ALA A 2 -2.28 -13.25 15.09
N GLY A 3 -1.09 -13.31 14.48
CA GLY A 3 0.16 -13.20 15.21
C GLY A 3 0.37 -11.77 15.69
N LYS A 4 0.65 -11.57 16.98
CA LYS A 4 0.99 -10.28 17.57
C LYS A 4 2.49 -10.03 17.54
N GLU A 5 3.28 -11.06 17.86
CA GLU A 5 4.74 -11.02 17.78
C GLU A 5 5.21 -12.22 16.96
N TYR A 6 6.00 -11.98 15.91
CA TYR A 6 6.51 -13.03 15.03
C TYR A 6 7.77 -12.61 14.29
N ASP A 7 8.54 -13.60 13.85
CA ASP A 7 9.75 -13.41 13.07
C ASP A 7 9.61 -14.05 11.68
N ILE A 8 10.21 -13.41 10.69
CA ILE A 8 10.53 -14.04 9.41
C ILE A 8 11.97 -14.52 9.47
N GLN A 9 12.16 -15.80 9.22
CA GLN A 9 13.45 -16.46 9.34
C GLN A 9 13.79 -17.20 8.05
N ILE A 10 15.08 -17.29 7.76
CA ILE A 10 15.61 -18.02 6.62
C ILE A 10 16.61 -19.08 7.06
N SER A 11 16.78 -20.11 6.23
CA SER A 11 17.74 -21.17 6.46
C SER A 11 18.14 -21.88 5.16
N ASN A 12 19.38 -22.34 5.09
CA ASN A 12 19.85 -23.20 3.99
C ASN A 12 19.74 -24.70 4.31
N ASP A 13 19.57 -25.06 5.59
CA ASP A 13 19.60 -26.44 6.09
C ASP A 13 18.37 -26.84 6.92
N ALA A 14 17.40 -25.93 7.06
CA ALA A 14 16.19 -26.07 7.89
C ALA A 14 16.44 -26.34 9.39
N THR A 15 17.69 -26.21 9.86
CA THR A 15 18.11 -26.50 11.23
C THR A 15 18.63 -25.24 11.92
N ASN A 16 19.53 -24.51 11.25
CA ASN A 16 20.05 -23.23 11.69
C ASN A 16 19.24 -22.11 11.03
N TRP A 17 18.63 -21.25 11.85
CA TRP A 17 17.70 -20.22 11.38
C TRP A 17 18.23 -18.84 11.72
N GLU A 18 18.23 -17.96 10.72
CA GLU A 18 18.56 -16.54 10.86
C GLU A 18 17.28 -15.71 10.79
N THR A 19 17.07 -14.78 11.72
CA THR A 19 15.97 -13.83 11.66
C THR A 19 16.30 -12.67 10.74
N VAL A 20 15.48 -12.46 9.71
CA VAL A 20 15.63 -11.36 8.73
C VAL A 20 14.62 -10.24 8.93
N SER A 21 13.55 -10.49 9.69
CA SER A 21 12.58 -9.46 10.10
C SER A 21 11.89 -9.86 11.39
N SER A 22 11.61 -8.89 12.26
CA SER A 22 10.88 -9.09 13.52
C SER A 22 9.73 -8.10 13.62
N ILE A 23 8.54 -8.63 13.90
CA ILE A 23 7.31 -7.85 14.06
C ILE A 23 6.84 -8.03 15.50
N THR A 24 6.58 -6.94 16.21
CA THR A 24 6.22 -6.93 17.63
C THR A 24 4.80 -6.43 17.91
N ASP A 25 4.17 -5.79 16.92
CA ASP A 25 2.87 -5.14 17.03
C ASP A 25 1.88 -5.62 15.97
N GLY A 26 2.05 -6.87 15.50
CA GLY A 26 1.24 -7.51 14.47
C GLY A 26 -0.27 -7.34 14.64
N ALA A 27 -0.95 -7.24 13.50
CA ALA A 27 -2.40 -7.07 13.41
C ALA A 27 -2.95 -7.98 12.32
N GLU A 28 -4.28 -8.10 12.27
CA GLU A 28 -4.96 -8.80 11.18
C GLU A 28 -4.81 -8.09 9.83
N GLY A 29 -5.27 -8.77 8.77
CA GLY A 29 -5.15 -8.32 7.38
C GLY A 29 -3.83 -8.71 6.71
N LYS A 30 -3.70 -8.36 5.43
CA LYS A 30 -2.50 -8.58 4.63
C LYS A 30 -1.31 -7.83 5.24
N LYS A 31 -0.15 -8.48 5.27
CA LYS A 31 1.12 -7.86 5.68
C LYS A 31 2.15 -8.05 4.58
N VAL A 32 2.76 -6.96 4.15
CA VAL A 32 3.89 -6.97 3.22
C VAL A 32 5.14 -6.58 4.01
N ILE A 33 6.11 -7.49 4.05
CA ILE A 33 7.37 -7.29 4.76
C ILE A 33 8.45 -7.13 3.70
N THR A 34 8.96 -5.91 3.56
CA THR A 34 10.08 -5.63 2.66
C THR A 34 11.38 -5.78 3.44
N LEU A 35 12.29 -6.62 2.95
CA LEU A 35 13.61 -6.77 3.55
C LEU A 35 14.53 -5.62 3.11
N ASP A 36 15.43 -5.19 3.99
CA ASP A 36 16.38 -4.10 3.71
C ASP A 36 17.31 -4.41 2.54
N LYS A 37 17.59 -5.71 2.31
CA LYS A 37 18.39 -6.20 1.20
C LYS A 37 17.84 -7.53 0.67
N PRO A 38 18.06 -7.85 -0.62
CA PRO A 38 17.77 -9.17 -1.15
C PRO A 38 18.54 -10.26 -0.41
N VAL A 39 17.88 -11.38 -0.14
CA VAL A 39 18.47 -12.57 0.48
C VAL A 39 18.28 -13.79 -0.42
N SER A 40 19.25 -14.69 -0.42
CA SER A 40 19.16 -15.99 -1.09
C SER A 40 19.12 -17.09 -0.04
N SER A 41 18.06 -17.88 -0.05
CA SER A 41 17.89 -18.98 0.90
C SER A 41 16.97 -20.06 0.36
N ARG A 42 17.10 -21.28 0.90
CA ARG A 42 16.27 -22.43 0.50
C ARG A 42 14.97 -22.52 1.29
N TYR A 43 14.99 -22.12 2.55
CA TYR A 43 13.85 -22.24 3.46
C TYR A 43 13.50 -20.89 4.04
N VAL A 44 12.19 -20.64 4.18
CA VAL A 44 11.63 -19.49 4.89
C VAL A 44 10.67 -20.01 5.95
N ARG A 45 10.67 -19.37 7.12
CA ARG A 45 9.79 -19.70 8.25
C ARG A 45 9.16 -18.44 8.81
N LEU A 46 7.84 -18.46 8.95
CA LEU A 46 7.09 -17.56 9.81
C LEU A 46 7.06 -18.16 11.22
N PHE A 47 7.80 -17.59 12.16
CA PHE A 47 7.88 -18.08 13.54
C PHE A 47 7.01 -17.20 14.46
N ILE A 48 5.85 -17.69 14.85
CA ILE A 48 4.94 -16.99 15.76
C ILE A 48 5.47 -17.10 17.20
N LYS A 49 5.75 -15.95 17.82
CA LYS A 49 6.15 -15.86 19.23
C LYS A 49 4.95 -15.62 20.14
N LYS A 50 3.97 -14.87 19.65
CA LYS A 50 2.76 -14.52 20.40
C LYS A 50 1.58 -14.33 19.46
N HIS A 51 0.43 -14.89 19.81
CA HIS A 51 -0.84 -14.62 19.15
C HIS A 51 -1.57 -13.45 19.82
N SER A 52 -2.47 -12.80 19.08
CA SER A 52 -3.42 -11.87 19.67
C SER A 52 -4.32 -12.60 20.67
N PRO A 53 -4.65 -12.00 21.83
CA PRO A 53 -5.61 -12.58 22.76
C PRO A 53 -6.96 -12.71 22.04
N ALA A 54 -7.32 -13.94 21.71
CA ALA A 54 -8.55 -14.28 21.01
C ALA A 54 -9.12 -15.54 21.64
N VAL A 55 -10.43 -15.76 21.45
CA VAL A 55 -11.20 -16.88 22.02
C VAL A 55 -10.54 -18.25 21.81
N TRP A 56 -9.75 -18.40 20.74
CA TRP A 56 -9.26 -19.70 20.26
C TRP A 56 -7.75 -19.96 20.44
N ASN A 57 -6.99 -19.12 21.14
CA ASN A 57 -5.54 -19.31 21.40
C ASN A 57 -4.73 -19.81 20.19
N CYS A 58 -5.07 -19.34 18.99
CA CYS A 58 -4.51 -19.83 17.74
C CYS A 58 -4.10 -18.67 16.82
N VAL A 59 -3.36 -19.00 15.77
CA VAL A 59 -3.11 -18.12 14.63
C VAL A 59 -3.65 -18.80 13.38
N SER A 60 -4.33 -18.03 12.53
CA SER A 60 -4.79 -18.47 11.22
C SER A 60 -3.97 -17.75 10.15
N LEU A 61 -3.47 -18.50 9.17
CA LEU A 61 -2.76 -17.97 8.00
C LEU A 61 -3.54 -18.40 6.76
N TYR A 62 -3.96 -17.41 5.96
CA TYR A 62 -4.68 -17.68 4.72
C TYR A 62 -3.72 -17.97 3.57
N GLU A 63 -2.69 -17.15 3.43
CA GLU A 63 -1.76 -17.20 2.31
C GLU A 63 -0.37 -16.73 2.74
N PHE A 64 0.67 -17.26 2.09
CA PHE A 64 2.05 -16.88 2.33
C PHE A 64 2.83 -16.89 1.02
N GLU A 65 3.32 -15.72 0.63
CA GLU A 65 3.97 -15.50 -0.65
C GLU A 65 5.39 -14.99 -0.43
N ILE A 66 6.31 -15.48 -1.26
CA ILE A 66 7.71 -15.05 -1.25
C ILE A 66 8.02 -14.45 -2.60
N TYR A 67 8.54 -13.23 -2.59
CA TYR A 67 8.77 -12.45 -3.79
C TYR A 67 10.27 -12.15 -3.97
N LYS A 68 10.73 -12.21 -5.22
CA LYS A 68 12.07 -11.78 -5.62
C LYS A 68 12.16 -10.25 -5.72
N GLU A 69 11.07 -9.62 -6.11
CA GLU A 69 10.94 -8.17 -6.31
C GLU A 69 9.68 -7.70 -5.58
N THR A 70 9.62 -6.42 -5.17
CA THR A 70 8.43 -5.90 -4.52
C THR A 70 7.22 -6.04 -5.45
N PRO A 71 6.17 -6.79 -5.06
CA PRO A 71 4.99 -6.92 -5.89
C PRO A 71 4.31 -5.56 -6.05
N PRO A 72 3.64 -5.29 -7.19
CA PRO A 72 2.82 -4.10 -7.33
C PRO A 72 1.80 -4.01 -6.19
N LYS A 73 1.62 -2.81 -5.63
CA LYS A 73 0.57 -2.55 -4.64
C LYS A 73 -0.80 -2.72 -5.31
N ASP A 74 -1.78 -3.20 -4.53
CA ASP A 74 -3.19 -3.17 -4.96
C ASP A 74 -3.69 -1.72 -5.05
N ILE A 75 -4.73 -1.48 -5.85
CA ILE A 75 -5.28 -0.13 -6.02
C ILE A 75 -5.80 0.48 -4.71
N ASN A 76 -6.31 -0.34 -3.77
CA ASN A 76 -6.75 0.15 -2.46
C ASN A 76 -5.55 0.55 -1.59
N ASP A 77 -4.45 -0.20 -1.65
CA ASP A 77 -3.21 0.14 -0.94
C ASP A 77 -2.59 1.43 -1.52
N ILE A 78 -2.59 1.59 -2.85
CA ILE A 78 -2.14 2.80 -3.54
C ILE A 78 -3.01 4.01 -3.15
N ALA A 79 -4.32 3.82 -3.05
CA ALA A 79 -5.24 4.89 -2.67
C ALA A 79 -4.93 5.46 -1.27
N GLN A 80 -4.45 4.63 -0.34
CA GLN A 80 -4.06 5.08 1.00
C GLN A 80 -2.74 5.87 1.04
N ASP A 81 -1.89 5.74 0.02
CA ASP A 81 -0.64 6.51 -0.06
C ASP A 81 -0.87 7.99 -0.43
N PHE A 82 -2.05 8.33 -0.97
CA PHE A 82 -2.39 9.72 -1.30
C PHE A 82 -2.79 10.49 -0.04
N THR A 83 -1.84 11.23 0.54
CA THR A 83 -2.06 12.03 1.76
C THR A 83 -2.41 13.49 1.50
N THR A 84 -2.38 13.93 0.24
CA THR A 84 -2.64 15.31 -0.17
C THR A 84 -3.77 15.36 -1.18
N GLN A 85 -4.68 16.33 -1.00
CA GLN A 85 -5.79 16.54 -1.92
C GLN A 85 -5.33 17.40 -3.10
N PRO A 86 -5.95 17.23 -4.29
CA PRO A 86 -5.79 18.18 -5.38
C PRO A 86 -6.12 19.60 -4.95
N THR A 87 -5.40 20.58 -5.51
CA THR A 87 -5.62 22.00 -5.23
C THR A 87 -5.83 22.77 -6.53
N VAL A 88 -6.36 23.99 -6.42
CA VAL A 88 -6.47 24.90 -7.57
C VAL A 88 -5.20 25.75 -7.63
N SER A 89 -4.69 26.01 -8.84
CA SER A 89 -3.56 26.92 -9.05
C SER A 89 -3.88 28.34 -8.58
N GLU A 90 -2.83 29.12 -8.25
CA GLU A 90 -2.99 30.49 -7.75
C GLU A 90 -3.76 31.41 -8.73
N ASP A 91 -3.64 31.15 -10.03
CA ASP A 91 -4.35 31.90 -11.08
C ASP A 91 -5.79 31.40 -11.33
N GLY A 92 -6.22 30.35 -10.64
CA GLY A 92 -7.56 29.77 -10.75
C GLY A 92 -7.82 28.98 -12.03
N LYS A 93 -6.81 28.74 -12.88
CA LYS A 93 -6.98 28.18 -14.23
C LYS A 93 -6.66 26.70 -14.35
N SER A 94 -6.18 26.06 -13.30
CA SER A 94 -5.84 24.64 -13.36
C SER A 94 -5.97 23.93 -12.02
N ILE A 95 -6.13 22.61 -12.08
CA ILE A 95 -6.04 21.71 -10.93
C ILE A 95 -4.61 21.17 -10.86
N ILE A 96 -4.00 21.34 -9.69
CA ILE A 96 -2.71 20.75 -9.33
C ILE A 96 -2.99 19.42 -8.63
N LEU A 97 -2.65 18.32 -9.31
CA LEU A 97 -2.72 16.98 -8.76
C LEU A 97 -1.52 16.71 -7.83
N PRO A 98 -1.70 15.90 -6.76
CA PRO A 98 -0.58 15.49 -5.92
C PRO A 98 0.38 14.56 -6.69
N ASP A 99 1.61 14.41 -6.16
CA ASP A 99 2.57 13.45 -6.71
C ASP A 99 2.01 12.03 -6.65
N ALA A 100 2.11 11.32 -7.77
CA ALA A 100 1.74 9.92 -7.82
C ALA A 100 2.75 9.07 -7.00
N PRO A 101 2.28 8.06 -6.25
CA PRO A 101 3.16 7.07 -5.63
C PRO A 101 4.11 6.44 -6.66
N LYS A 102 5.31 6.05 -6.21
CA LYS A 102 6.36 5.52 -7.09
C LYS A 102 5.82 4.38 -7.96
N GLY A 103 6.03 4.49 -9.28
CA GLY A 103 5.61 3.49 -10.26
C GLY A 103 4.15 3.60 -10.71
N CYS A 104 3.42 4.61 -10.24
CA CYS A 104 2.03 4.88 -10.64
C CYS A 104 1.93 6.15 -11.51
N THR A 105 0.83 6.27 -12.25
CA THR A 105 0.46 7.50 -12.95
C THR A 105 -0.88 7.98 -12.43
N LEU A 106 -0.94 9.24 -11.99
CA LEU A 106 -2.19 9.89 -11.59
C LEU A 106 -2.71 10.74 -12.75
N LYS A 107 -4.00 10.64 -13.04
CA LYS A 107 -4.70 11.45 -14.05
C LYS A 107 -6.15 11.66 -13.66
N LEU A 108 -6.76 12.73 -14.16
CA LEU A 108 -8.21 12.88 -14.11
C LEU A 108 -8.84 11.81 -15.02
N TYR A 109 -9.77 11.04 -14.47
CA TYR A 109 -10.43 9.95 -15.20
C TYR A 109 -11.75 10.36 -15.84
N GLY A 110 -12.49 11.27 -15.20
CA GLY A 110 -13.79 11.73 -15.66
C GLY A 110 -14.14 13.09 -15.05
N THR A 111 -15.04 13.80 -15.72
CA THR A 111 -15.55 15.11 -15.33
C THR A 111 -17.05 15.14 -15.64
N ASP A 112 -17.84 15.66 -14.71
CA ASP A 112 -19.28 15.85 -14.90
C ASP A 112 -19.57 17.03 -15.84
N ARG A 113 -18.63 17.99 -15.93
CA ARG A 113 -18.70 19.17 -16.81
C ARG A 113 -17.36 19.43 -17.48
N ALA A 114 -17.16 18.83 -18.64
CA ALA A 114 -15.92 18.96 -19.41
C ALA A 114 -15.67 20.39 -19.90
N GLU A 115 -16.72 21.20 -20.06
CA GLU A 115 -16.62 22.62 -20.39
C GLU A 115 -16.07 23.49 -19.25
N VAL A 116 -16.09 22.99 -18.01
CA VAL A 116 -15.55 23.70 -16.83
C VAL A 116 -14.17 23.14 -16.45
N LEU A 117 -14.01 21.81 -16.44
CA LEU A 117 -12.75 21.15 -16.10
C LEU A 117 -12.46 20.07 -17.14
N ASP A 118 -11.40 20.25 -17.91
CA ASP A 118 -10.94 19.24 -18.86
C ASP A 118 -10.08 18.14 -18.18
N LEU A 119 -9.83 17.04 -18.89
CA LEU A 119 -9.04 15.92 -18.37
C LEU A 119 -7.52 16.21 -18.26
N ASN A 120 -7.08 17.34 -18.80
CA ASN A 120 -5.71 17.83 -18.61
C ASN A 120 -5.59 18.69 -17.35
N GLY A 121 -6.70 18.93 -16.64
CA GLY A 121 -6.75 19.72 -15.42
C GLY A 121 -6.97 21.22 -15.66
N ASN A 122 -7.30 21.67 -16.88
CA ASN A 122 -7.54 23.08 -17.14
C ASN A 122 -8.96 23.46 -16.71
N ILE A 123 -9.07 24.61 -16.04
CA ILE A 123 -10.32 25.20 -15.58
C ILE A 123 -10.72 26.32 -16.55
N THR A 124 -11.94 26.23 -17.07
CA THR A 124 -12.57 27.26 -17.90
C THR A 124 -13.77 27.83 -17.17
N THR A 125 -13.77 29.15 -16.97
CA THR A 125 -14.91 29.86 -16.39
C THR A 125 -16.04 29.95 -17.43
N PRO A 126 -17.27 29.49 -17.11
CA PRO A 126 -18.42 29.65 -17.99
C PRO A 126 -18.75 31.12 -18.27
N LEU A 127 -19.35 31.38 -19.44
CA LEU A 127 -19.80 32.73 -19.83
C LEU A 127 -21.01 33.23 -19.03
N GLU A 128 -21.79 32.30 -18.49
CA GLU A 128 -22.99 32.58 -17.69
C GLU A 128 -22.93 31.77 -16.40
N ASP A 129 -23.37 32.38 -15.29
CA ASP A 129 -23.49 31.68 -14.02
C ASP A 129 -24.59 30.63 -14.11
N VAL A 130 -24.26 29.41 -13.67
CA VAL A 130 -25.21 28.30 -13.65
C VAL A 130 -25.54 28.00 -12.20
N SER A 131 -26.82 28.13 -11.83
CA SER A 131 -27.31 27.60 -10.55
C SER A 131 -27.18 26.08 -10.56
N VAL A 132 -26.52 25.53 -9.53
CA VAL A 132 -26.32 24.09 -9.31
C VAL A 132 -27.49 23.52 -8.53
#